data_AF-A0A1W9XCF3-F1
#
_entry.id   AF-A0A1W9XCF3-F1
#
_cell.length_a   1.000
_cell.length_b   1.000
_cell.length_c   1.000
_cell.angle_alpha   90.00
_cell.angle_beta   90.00
_cell.angle_gamma   90.00
#
_symmetry.space_group_name_H-M   'P 1'
#
loop_
_entity.id
_entity.type
_entity.pdbx_description
1 polymer ?
#
loop_
_entity_poly.entity_id
_entity_poly.type
_entity_poly.pdbx_seq_one_letter_code
_entity_poly.pdbx_strand_id
1 'polypeptide(L)'
;MKKGHTECDPILLGRFLDQELGPDQHARVEKHLRYCLSCQKAARNQHALADLLNTKVGKAVSLTDFDHLERQVLALVRDRQAPWWQEAVSLIFSRKILIPAATMAAVLTLFFSYPRPPAQISGPSAIINSFTGDISSVMILETPRSRQTIIWFDETF
;
A
#
# COMPACT_ATOMS: atom_id res chain seq x y z
N MET A 1 25.36 43.49 61.64
CA MET A 1 24.47 42.40 61.21
C MET A 1 24.24 42.50 59.70
N LYS A 2 25.04 41.81 58.89
CA LYS A 2 24.92 41.80 57.41
C LYS A 2 23.87 40.74 57.04
N LYS A 3 22.63 41.16 56.79
CA LYS A 3 21.56 40.27 56.31
C LYS A 3 21.94 39.78 54.91
N GLY A 4 21.82 38.47 54.70
CA GLY A 4 22.37 37.72 53.58
C GLY A 4 22.09 38.35 52.21
N HIS A 5 23.14 38.45 51.41
CA HIS A 5 23.03 38.61 49.98
C HIS A 5 22.11 37.51 49.46
N THR A 6 20.89 37.88 49.07
CA THR A 6 20.09 37.13 48.09
C THR A 6 20.99 36.93 46.88
N GLU A 7 21.47 35.71 46.73
CA GLU A 7 22.42 35.29 45.71
C GLU A 7 21.88 35.67 44.32
N CYS A 8 22.66 36.44 43.57
CA CYS A 8 22.31 36.80 42.21
C CYS A 8 22.48 35.55 41.34
N ASP A 9 21.40 34.82 41.11
CA ASP A 9 21.41 33.64 40.26
C ASP A 9 21.14 34.06 38.80
N PRO A 10 22.16 33.99 37.91
CA PRO A 10 22.00 34.36 36.51
C PRO A 10 21.08 33.41 35.73
N ILE A 11 20.91 32.16 36.17
CA ILE A 11 20.04 31.17 35.52
C ILE A 11 18.58 31.52 35.80
N LEU A 12 18.25 31.84 37.06
CA LEU A 12 16.91 32.31 37.42
C LEU A 12 16.55 33.62 36.71
N LEU A 13 17.51 34.52 36.52
CA LEU A 13 17.29 35.76 35.78
C LEU A 13 17.01 35.51 34.29
N GLY A 14 17.74 34.58 33.65
CA GLY A 14 17.48 34.18 32.27
C GLY A 14 16.05 33.64 32.09
N ARG A 15 15.68 32.65 32.91
CA ARG A 15 14.32 32.08 32.90
C ARG A 15 13.22 33.10 33.18
N PHE A 16 13.50 34.09 34.03
CA PHE A 16 12.57 35.19 34.28
C PHE A 16 12.31 36.02 33.02
N LEU A 17 13.36 36.34 32.26
CA LEU A 17 13.26 37.12 31.02
C LEU A 17 12.56 36.34 29.91
N ASP A 18 12.77 35.03 29.85
CA ASP A 18 12.13 34.13 28.88
C ASP A 18 10.69 33.73 29.29
N GLN A 19 10.17 34.27 30.40
CA GLN A 19 8.84 33.98 30.96
C GLN A 19 8.62 32.49 31.31
N GLU A 20 9.70 31.76 31.62
CA GLU A 20 9.67 30.32 31.93
C GLU A 20 9.46 30.02 33.42
N LEU A 21 9.35 31.05 34.27
CA LEU A 21 9.17 30.89 35.71
C LEU A 21 7.70 30.78 36.11
N GLY A 22 7.41 29.91 37.08
CA GLY A 22 6.12 29.89 37.76
C GLY A 22 5.84 31.20 38.52
N PRO A 23 4.57 31.50 38.85
CA PRO A 23 4.15 32.79 39.40
C PRO A 23 4.87 33.18 40.70
N ASP A 24 5.11 32.23 41.59
CA ASP A 24 5.80 32.48 42.87
C ASP A 24 7.28 32.86 42.68
N GLN A 25 7.94 32.20 41.72
CA GLN A 25 9.34 32.46 41.40
C GLN A 25 9.48 33.79 40.64
N HIS A 26 8.53 34.09 39.76
CA HIS A 26 8.46 35.35 39.06
C HIS A 26 8.35 36.54 40.04
N ALA A 27 7.41 36.48 40.99
CA ALA A 27 7.25 37.52 42.02
C ALA A 27 8.51 37.69 42.89
N ARG A 28 9.21 36.58 43.20
CA ARG A 28 10.46 36.61 43.96
C ARG A 28 11.58 37.31 43.19
N VAL A 29 11.76 37.00 41.90
CA VAL A 29 12.77 37.63 41.05
C VAL A 29 12.44 39.10 40.79
N GLU A 30 11.16 39.43 40.56
CA GLU A 30 10.71 40.81 40.40
C GLU A 30 11.00 41.65 41.65
N LYS A 31 10.72 41.10 42.84
CA LYS A 31 11.06 41.76 44.11
C LYS A 31 12.58 41.96 44.23
N HIS A 32 13.39 40.99 43.82
CA HIS A 32 14.86 41.12 43.85
C HIS A 32 15.35 42.22 42.88
N LEU A 33 14.78 42.31 41.67
CA LEU A 33 15.14 43.31 40.65
C LEU A 33 14.90 44.75 41.12
N ARG A 34 13.95 44.98 42.04
CA ARG A 34 13.71 46.31 42.63
C ARG A 34 14.85 46.82 43.50
N TYR A 35 15.66 45.92 44.08
CA TYR A 35 16.70 46.29 45.04
C TYR A 35 18.13 45.96 44.57
N CYS A 36 18.28 45.17 43.50
CA CYS A 36 19.57 44.73 43.00
C CYS A 36 19.94 45.41 41.67
N LEU A 37 20.85 46.41 41.74
CA LEU A 37 21.29 47.16 40.56
C LEU A 37 22.03 46.31 39.52
N SER A 38 22.79 45.29 39.94
CA SER A 38 23.52 44.41 39.02
C SER A 38 22.56 43.57 38.17
N CYS A 39 21.56 42.94 38.80
CA CYS A 39 20.53 42.18 38.10
C CYS A 39 19.65 43.08 37.22
N GLN A 40 19.35 44.30 37.66
CA GLN A 40 18.63 45.27 36.83
C GLN A 40 19.42 45.64 35.57
N LYS A 41 20.74 45.85 35.70
CA LYS A 41 21.62 46.14 34.55
C LYS A 41 21.70 44.94 33.61
N ALA A 42 21.83 43.72 34.14
CA ALA A 42 21.86 42.49 33.34
C ALA A 42 20.55 42.31 32.55
N ALA A 43 19.41 42.45 33.21
CA ALA A 43 18.09 42.38 32.58
C ALA A 43 17.92 43.42 31.46
N ARG A 44 18.32 44.68 31.71
CA ARG A 44 18.26 45.74 30.68
C ARG A 44 19.14 45.43 29.47
N ASN A 45 20.34 44.90 29.68
CA ASN A 45 21.25 44.53 28.58
C ASN A 45 20.65 43.40 27.73
N GLN A 46 20.04 42.39 28.37
CA GLN A 46 19.40 41.29 27.67
C GLN A 46 18.16 41.76 26.90
N HIS A 47 17.31 42.60 27.48
CA HIS A 47 16.20 43.22 26.77
C HIS A 47 16.67 44.06 25.57
N ALA A 48 17.71 44.88 25.73
CA ALA A 48 18.25 45.68 24.62
C ALA A 48 18.79 44.80 23.48
N LEU A 49 19.41 43.66 23.78
CA LEU A 49 19.83 42.68 22.78
C LEU A 49 18.63 42.02 22.09
N ALA A 50 17.62 41.61 22.85
CA ALA A 50 16.39 41.04 22.32
C ALA A 50 15.66 42.02 21.39
N ASP A 51 15.55 43.29 21.77
CA ASP A 51 14.95 44.34 20.96
C ASP A 51 15.75 44.58 19.66
N LEU A 52 17.08 44.59 19.74
CA LEU A 52 17.93 44.75 18.55
C LEU A 52 17.76 43.57 17.59
N LEU A 53 17.71 42.34 18.10
CA LEU A 53 17.46 41.15 17.28
C LEU A 53 16.05 41.18 16.69
N ASN A 54 15.03 41.44 17.51
CA ASN A 54 13.63 41.49 17.07
C ASN A 54 13.37 42.60 16.06
N THR A 55 14.03 43.75 16.17
CA THR A 55 13.91 44.81 15.15
C THR A 55 14.56 44.41 13.82
N LYS A 56 15.66 43.66 13.84
CA LYS A 56 16.30 43.14 12.62
C LYS A 56 15.51 42.00 12.00
N VAL A 57 15.06 41.06 12.83
CA VAL A 57 14.20 39.94 12.41
C VAL A 57 12.87 40.47 11.91
N GLY A 58 12.21 41.37 12.63
CA GLY A 58 10.95 41.99 12.21
C GLY A 58 11.06 42.71 10.87
N LYS A 59 12.17 43.43 10.62
CA LYS A 59 12.45 44.03 9.31
C LYS A 59 12.65 42.97 8.23
N ALA A 60 13.43 41.91 8.50
CA ALA A 60 13.65 40.83 7.55
C ALA A 60 12.35 40.05 7.23
N VAL A 61 11.54 39.79 8.26
CA VAL A 61 10.20 39.18 8.16
C VAL A 61 9.30 40.06 7.30
N SER A 62 9.25 41.37 7.54
CA SER A 62 8.42 42.30 6.73
C SER A 62 8.83 42.39 5.26
N LEU A 63 10.08 42.07 4.94
CA LEU A 63 10.61 42.04 3.57
C LEU A 63 10.42 40.67 2.89
N THR A 64 10.04 39.64 3.65
CA THR A 64 9.88 38.28 3.15
C THR A 64 8.43 38.05 2.75
N ASP A 65 8.21 37.62 1.50
CA ASP A 65 6.90 37.19 1.02
C ASP A 65 6.61 35.75 1.50
N PHE A 66 5.96 35.65 2.66
CA PHE A 66 5.57 34.35 3.23
C PHE A 66 4.53 33.63 2.38
N ASP A 67 3.69 34.34 1.62
CA ASP A 67 2.69 33.73 0.73
C ASP A 67 3.38 33.01 -0.43
N HIS A 68 4.51 33.55 -0.92
CA HIS A 68 5.33 32.84 -1.89
C HIS A 68 5.96 31.59 -1.28
N LEU A 69 6.50 31.70 -0.06
CA LEU A 69 7.20 30.61 0.61
C LEU A 69 6.24 29.46 0.96
N GLU A 70 5.04 29.78 1.44
CA GLU A 70 3.96 28.82 1.70
C GLU A 70 3.57 28.08 0.42
N ARG A 71 3.35 28.80 -0.68
CA ARG A 71 3.03 28.18 -1.99
C ARG A 71 4.12 27.23 -2.47
N GLN A 72 5.39 27.59 -2.28
CA GLN A 72 6.51 26.70 -2.63
C GLN A 72 6.51 25.43 -1.79
N VAL A 73 6.33 25.56 -0.47
CA VAL A 73 6.29 24.41 0.44
C VAL A 73 5.11 23.50 0.11
N LEU A 74 3.92 24.06 -0.10
CA LEU A 74 2.73 23.29 -0.48
C LEU A 74 2.91 22.59 -1.84
N ALA A 75 3.55 23.25 -2.80
CA ALA A 75 3.87 22.64 -4.08
C ALA A 75 4.83 21.45 -3.92
N LEU A 76 5.90 21.60 -3.13
CA LEU A 76 6.86 20.53 -2.83
C LEU A 76 6.22 19.34 -2.11
N VAL A 77 5.34 19.59 -1.16
CA VAL A 77 4.62 18.52 -0.44
C VAL A 77 3.68 17.78 -1.38
N ARG A 78 2.95 18.50 -2.24
CA ARG A 78 2.06 17.91 -3.24
C ARG A 78 2.82 17.07 -4.26
N ASP A 79 4.00 17.52 -4.70
CA ASP A 79 4.82 16.82 -5.69
C ASP A 79 5.47 15.54 -5.11
N ARG A 80 5.76 15.54 -3.79
CA ARG A 80 6.19 14.33 -3.07
C ARG A 80 5.07 13.33 -2.82
N GLN A 81 3.82 13.76 -2.86
CA GLN A 81 2.66 12.86 -2.85
C GLN A 81 2.50 12.26 -4.25
N ALA A 82 3.39 11.33 -4.60
CA ALA A 82 3.20 10.51 -5.79
C ALA A 82 1.79 9.89 -5.73
N PRO A 83 0.97 10.04 -6.78
CA PRO A 83 -0.35 9.45 -6.79
C PRO A 83 -0.18 7.94 -6.68
N TRP A 84 -0.78 7.34 -5.67
CA TRP A 84 -0.75 5.90 -5.37
C TRP A 84 -0.95 4.99 -6.59
N TRP A 85 -1.64 5.47 -7.63
CA TRP A 85 -1.80 4.81 -8.92
C TRP A 85 -0.49 4.59 -9.68
N GLN A 86 0.50 5.49 -9.59
CA GLN A 86 1.81 5.34 -10.25
C GLN A 86 2.59 4.17 -9.66
N GLU A 87 2.54 3.97 -8.33
CA GLU A 87 3.12 2.80 -7.69
C GLU A 87 2.41 1.51 -8.14
N ALA A 88 1.07 1.52 -8.20
CA ALA A 88 0.27 0.38 -8.64
C ALA A 88 0.55 -0.01 -10.12
N VAL A 89 0.65 0.96 -11.03
CA VAL A 89 0.98 0.71 -12.44
C VAL A 89 2.38 0.13 -12.58
N SER A 90 3.35 0.63 -11.82
CA SER A 90 4.72 0.11 -11.84
C SER A 90 4.81 -1.35 -11.35
N LEU A 91 3.94 -1.72 -10.40
CA LEU A 91 3.84 -3.07 -9.86
C LEU A 91 3.25 -4.04 -10.88
N ILE A 92 2.17 -3.65 -11.56
CA ILE A 92 1.50 -4.47 -12.60
C ILE A 92 2.41 -4.63 -13.84
N PHE A 93 3.10 -3.58 -14.26
CA PHE A 93 4.06 -3.63 -15.37
C PHE A 93 5.45 -4.17 -15.00
N SER A 94 5.65 -4.57 -13.75
CA SER A 94 6.89 -5.23 -13.36
C SER A 94 7.00 -6.59 -14.06
N ARG A 95 8.18 -6.87 -14.64
CA ARG A 95 8.50 -8.16 -15.29
C ARG A 95 8.20 -9.38 -14.40
N LYS A 96 8.20 -9.19 -13.08
CA LYS A 96 7.85 -10.21 -12.08
C LYS A 96 6.41 -10.72 -12.20
N ILE A 97 5.46 -9.91 -12.69
CA ILE A 97 4.04 -10.29 -12.85
C ILE A 97 3.72 -10.61 -14.31
N LEU A 98 4.29 -9.84 -15.25
CA LEU A 98 4.08 -10.03 -16.69
C LEU A 98 4.54 -11.41 -17.18
N ILE A 99 5.70 -11.90 -16.70
CA ILE A 99 6.23 -13.19 -17.15
C ILE A 99 5.33 -14.36 -16.69
N PRO A 100 4.97 -14.50 -15.40
CA PRO A 100 4.04 -15.54 -14.97
C PRO A 100 2.67 -15.46 -15.66
N ALA A 101 2.11 -14.26 -15.79
CA ALA A 101 0.80 -14.07 -16.44
C ALA A 101 0.82 -14.50 -17.91
N ALA A 102 1.86 -14.11 -18.66
CA ALA A 102 2.02 -14.52 -20.05
C ALA A 102 2.21 -16.04 -20.19
N THR A 103 2.97 -16.68 -19.28
CA THR A 103 3.13 -18.13 -19.29
C THR A 103 1.83 -18.87 -19.01
N MET A 104 1.04 -18.43 -18.04
CA MET A 104 -0.30 -19.01 -17.78
C MET A 104 -1.22 -18.86 -18.98
N ALA A 105 -1.26 -17.67 -19.59
CA ALA A 105 -2.07 -17.42 -20.78
C ALA A 105 -1.66 -18.35 -21.94
N ALA A 106 -0.35 -18.54 -22.16
CA ALA A 106 0.18 -19.44 -23.18
C ALA A 106 -0.17 -20.92 -22.91
N VAL A 107 -0.07 -21.37 -21.66
CA VAL A 107 -0.44 -22.75 -21.28
C VAL A 107 -1.94 -22.99 -21.49
N LEU A 108 -2.79 -22.05 -21.05
CA LEU A 108 -4.24 -22.15 -21.24
C LEU A 108 -4.62 -22.16 -22.71
N THR A 109 -4.03 -21.26 -23.51
CA THR A 109 -4.29 -21.25 -24.96
C THR A 109 -3.84 -22.54 -25.62
N LEU A 110 -2.67 -23.08 -25.29
CA LEU A 110 -2.23 -24.39 -25.80
C LEU A 110 -3.16 -25.53 -25.39
N PHE A 111 -3.62 -25.53 -24.13
CA PHE A 111 -4.52 -26.57 -23.61
C PHE A 111 -5.87 -26.57 -24.33
N PHE A 112 -6.46 -25.40 -24.55
CA PHE A 112 -7.75 -25.29 -25.23
C PHE A 112 -7.66 -25.38 -26.76
N SER A 113 -6.48 -25.14 -27.34
CA SER A 113 -6.28 -25.21 -28.79
C SER A 113 -5.96 -26.63 -29.29
N TYR A 114 -5.71 -27.59 -28.41
CA TYR A 114 -5.41 -28.95 -28.82
C TYR A 114 -6.70 -29.67 -29.27
N PRO A 115 -6.83 -30.07 -30.55
CA PRO A 115 -8.01 -30.79 -31.01
C PRO A 115 -8.07 -32.14 -30.29
N ARG A 116 -9.16 -32.41 -29.57
CA ARG A 116 -9.39 -33.75 -29.02
C ARG A 116 -9.48 -34.74 -30.19
N PRO A 117 -8.78 -35.88 -30.14
CA PRO A 117 -8.91 -36.90 -31.18
C PRO A 117 -10.38 -37.30 -31.29
N PRO A 118 -10.91 -37.48 -32.51
CA PRO A 118 -12.29 -37.92 -32.69
C PRO A 118 -12.48 -39.25 -31.96
N ALA A 119 -13.54 -39.33 -31.16
CA ALA A 119 -13.92 -40.57 -30.51
C ALA A 119 -14.07 -41.66 -31.57
N GLN A 120 -13.33 -42.76 -31.40
CA GLN A 120 -13.43 -43.90 -32.31
C GLN A 120 -14.86 -44.43 -32.26
N ILE A 121 -15.62 -44.18 -33.32
CA ILE A 121 -16.95 -44.75 -33.51
C ILE A 121 -16.73 -46.27 -33.63
N SER A 122 -17.10 -47.02 -32.59
CA SER A 122 -17.07 -48.47 -32.62
C SER A 122 -18.09 -48.94 -33.66
N GLY A 123 -17.61 -49.55 -34.75
CA GLY A 123 -18.48 -50.16 -35.77
C GLY A 123 -19.35 -51.28 -35.18
N PRO A 124 -20.43 -51.68 -35.87
CA PRO A 124 -21.39 -52.65 -35.35
C PRO A 124 -20.71 -53.98 -35.00
N SER A 125 -20.90 -54.43 -33.75
CA SER A 125 -20.22 -55.61 -33.18
C SER A 125 -20.74 -56.96 -33.69
N ALA A 126 -21.85 -56.99 -34.43
CA ALA A 126 -22.43 -58.19 -35.00
C ALA A 126 -23.18 -57.90 -36.31
N ILE A 127 -23.09 -58.82 -37.27
CA ILE A 127 -23.92 -58.86 -38.47
C ILE A 127 -25.08 -59.80 -38.18
N ILE A 128 -26.31 -59.32 -38.26
CA ILE A 128 -27.53 -60.10 -38.02
C ILE A 128 -28.12 -60.48 -39.38
N ASN A 129 -28.11 -61.77 -39.69
CA ASN A 129 -28.86 -62.32 -40.82
C ASN A 129 -30.01 -63.15 -40.25
N SER A 130 -31.24 -62.83 -40.63
CA SER A 130 -32.42 -63.58 -40.21
C SER A 130 -33.22 -64.03 -41.41
N PHE A 131 -33.56 -65.31 -41.43
CA PHE A 131 -34.45 -65.91 -42.42
C PHE A 131 -35.69 -66.41 -41.68
N THR A 132 -36.85 -65.91 -42.05
CA THR A 132 -38.13 -66.34 -41.47
C THR A 132 -38.97 -66.97 -42.57
N GLY A 133 -39.37 -68.21 -42.37
CA GLY A 133 -40.36 -68.92 -43.18
C GLY A 133 -41.67 -69.10 -42.40
N ASP A 134 -42.73 -69.55 -43.08
CA ASP A 134 -44.09 -69.64 -42.51
C ASP A 134 -44.21 -70.60 -41.31
N ILE A 135 -43.21 -71.46 -41.06
CA ILE A 135 -43.21 -72.49 -40.01
C ILE A 135 -41.94 -72.45 -39.12
N SER A 136 -40.93 -71.64 -39.44
CA SER A 136 -39.71 -71.53 -38.63
C SER A 136 -38.94 -70.24 -38.86
N SER A 137 -38.20 -69.79 -37.85
CA SER A 137 -37.30 -68.64 -37.94
C SER A 137 -35.88 -69.01 -37.52
N VAL A 138 -34.90 -68.58 -38.31
CA VAL A 138 -33.48 -68.76 -38.02
C VAL A 138 -32.79 -67.41 -37.98
N MET A 139 -32.15 -67.10 -36.85
CA MET A 139 -31.30 -65.91 -36.70
C MET A 139 -29.84 -66.34 -36.56
N ILE A 140 -28.98 -65.77 -37.39
CA ILE A 140 -27.53 -65.98 -37.39
C ILE A 140 -26.88 -64.67 -36.96
N LEU A 141 -26.18 -64.71 -35.84
CA LEU A 141 -25.35 -63.61 -35.35
C LEU A 141 -23.88 -63.97 -35.57
N GLU A 142 -23.19 -63.18 -36.39
CA GLU A 142 -21.75 -63.31 -36.57
C GLU A 142 -21.03 -62.13 -35.94
N THR A 143 -20.09 -62.41 -35.04
CA THR A 143 -19.21 -61.38 -34.47
C THR A 143 -17.92 -61.29 -35.31
N PRO A 144 -17.65 -60.17 -36.01
CA PRO A 144 -16.52 -60.09 -36.94
C PRO A 144 -15.16 -60.29 -36.26
N ARG A 145 -15.07 -59.91 -34.97
CA ARG A 145 -13.81 -59.86 -34.22
C ARG A 145 -13.41 -61.19 -33.60
N SER A 146 -14.37 -62.03 -33.22
CA SER A 146 -14.10 -63.33 -32.56
C SER A 146 -14.40 -64.53 -33.45
N ARG A 147 -15.03 -64.31 -34.62
CA ARG A 147 -15.54 -65.34 -35.54
C ARG A 147 -16.46 -66.36 -34.85
N GLN A 148 -17.11 -65.96 -33.77
CA GLN A 148 -18.16 -66.76 -33.14
C GLN A 148 -19.46 -66.54 -33.89
N THR A 149 -20.07 -67.65 -34.29
CA THR A 149 -21.40 -67.69 -34.92
C THR A 149 -22.38 -68.29 -33.92
N ILE A 150 -23.40 -67.53 -33.57
CA ILE A 150 -24.52 -68.00 -32.75
C ILE A 150 -25.71 -68.21 -33.68
N ILE A 151 -26.25 -69.42 -33.67
CA ILE A 151 -27.43 -69.79 -34.46
C ILE A 151 -28.58 -69.97 -33.48
N TRP A 152 -29.62 -69.16 -33.63
CA TRP A 152 -30.88 -69.31 -32.91
C TRP A 152 -31.93 -69.87 -33.86
N PHE A 153 -32.57 -70.97 -33.47
CA PHE A 153 -33.65 -71.63 -34.21
C PHE A 153 -34.90 -71.68 -33.35
N ASP A 154 -36.03 -71.29 -33.91
CA ASP A 154 -37.34 -71.41 -33.27
C ASP A 154 -38.36 -72.00 -34.27
N GLU A 155 -39.15 -72.96 -33.79
CA GLU A 155 -40.15 -73.70 -34.57
C GLU A 155 -41.45 -73.75 -33.78
N THR A 156 -42.51 -73.20 -34.36
CA THR A 156 -43.85 -73.18 -33.78
C THR A 156 -44.66 -74.30 -34.41
N PHE A 157 -44.96 -75.34 -33.61
CA PHE A 157 -45.85 -76.46 -33.98
C PHE A 157 -47.33 -76.09 -33.86
#